data_AF-A0AAE3D8R7-F1
#
_entry.id   AF-A0AAE3D8R7-F1
#
_cell.length_a   1.000
_cell.length_b   1.000
_cell.length_c   1.000
_cell.angle_alpha   90.00
_cell.angle_beta   90.00
_cell.angle_gamma   90.00
#
_symmetry.space_group_name_H-M   'P 1'
#
loop_
_entity.id
_entity.type
_entity.pdbx_description
1 polymer ?
#
loop_
_entity_poly.entity_id
_entity_poly.type
_entity_poly.pdbx_seq_one_letter_code
_entity_poly.pdbx_strand_id
1 'polypeptide(L)'
;MSKNEKVTENKEQTEQKVMTKYDRKVQKRKEEKEKEKKEERISTAIGIVVLVALVCLVASFPIRTYLATHETYVVVNGEAVNKVEFDYQYNLTKNNYITQYGSYLTYFGLDTSKDLSTQMYSDTLTWQDYFEQNAVESLKQNKALMAEAKAAGFTYDTTDEYNTFKETIKTSAASAGISEKEYVRSIYGSYATMGRIEEYVKNDMVMNAYYQKLQEDNAPSDDEIQSYYEENKATYDSVDYRLTTIEADLPTEPTELADPVEATTAPDADTDGTATTDTTQDTAYQPSDAEIAKAMEDAKVLADDAEKTVAKDGEAHENEKKSSVNYLISDWLFDDARKAGDTTVITNDNSHCYYVVAFEQRYLDETSSADVRVIIPTEDKTGEEILEEWKSGAATEDSFAELCKKYTQDTSAAENGGLFEQVTKSGMTEELSSWIFDSSRQAGDTVAITVSDSTYVLYYIGQDQPEWKINIKNTLVSQAMSQYIEDITADITVEDPKGKLNYLKAQAEESAAAETAAETQEITEEQTAATEETATQAQ
;
A
#
# COMPACT_ATOMS: atom_id res chain seq x y z
N MET A 1 -110.14 15.38 -71.55
CA MET A 1 -109.97 15.08 -70.12
C MET A 1 -108.73 14.22 -69.96
N SER A 2 -107.68 14.76 -69.33
CA SER A 2 -106.69 13.95 -68.63
C SER A 2 -106.02 14.89 -67.63
N LYS A 3 -106.13 14.57 -66.35
CA LYS A 3 -105.43 15.24 -65.25
C LYS A 3 -104.18 14.43 -64.96
N ASN A 4 -103.04 15.11 -64.95
CA ASN A 4 -101.74 14.61 -64.56
C ASN A 4 -101.30 15.40 -63.31
N GLU A 5 -100.83 14.71 -62.29
CA GLU A 5 -100.26 15.29 -61.06
C GLU A 5 -98.90 15.96 -61.32
N LYS A 6 -98.64 17.07 -60.63
CA LYS A 6 -97.30 17.65 -60.46
C LYS A 6 -97.18 18.40 -59.11
N VAL A 7 -96.25 17.90 -58.29
CA VAL A 7 -95.21 18.54 -57.46
C VAL A 7 -95.36 20.03 -57.08
N THR A 8 -95.18 20.35 -55.80
CA THR A 8 -94.30 21.46 -55.38
C THR A 8 -93.67 21.19 -53.99
N GLU A 9 -92.38 21.52 -53.89
CA GLU A 9 -91.41 21.39 -52.80
C GLU A 9 -91.65 22.45 -51.69
N ASN A 10 -91.31 22.15 -50.42
CA ASN A 10 -90.95 23.21 -49.46
C ASN A 10 -90.00 22.72 -48.35
N LYS A 11 -88.92 23.47 -48.17
CA LYS A 11 -87.82 23.30 -47.20
C LYS A 11 -88.23 23.84 -45.83
N GLU A 12 -87.99 23.10 -44.75
CA GLU A 12 -87.92 23.66 -43.39
C GLU A 12 -86.69 23.16 -42.59
N GLN A 13 -85.81 24.14 -42.39
CA GLN A 13 -84.69 24.37 -41.47
C GLN A 13 -84.33 23.35 -40.37
N THR A 14 -83.06 22.93 -40.40
CA THR A 14 -82.27 22.46 -39.23
C THR A 14 -82.09 23.58 -38.20
N GLU A 15 -82.78 23.49 -37.04
CA GLU A 15 -82.45 24.26 -35.85
C GLU A 15 -81.16 23.70 -35.20
N GLN A 16 -80.02 24.23 -35.63
CA GLN A 16 -78.81 24.19 -34.82
C GLN A 16 -79.13 24.88 -33.49
N LYS A 17 -79.09 24.14 -32.37
CA LYS A 17 -79.01 24.74 -31.02
C LYS A 17 -77.70 25.50 -30.94
N VAL A 18 -77.71 26.75 -31.41
CA VAL A 18 -76.60 27.68 -31.30
C VAL A 18 -76.42 27.94 -29.81
N MET A 19 -75.47 27.25 -29.18
CA MET A 19 -74.99 27.67 -27.85
C MET A 19 -74.66 29.15 -27.94
N THR A 20 -75.40 29.97 -27.19
CA THR A 20 -75.20 31.41 -27.19
C THR A 20 -73.78 31.72 -26.71
N LYS A 21 -73.24 32.90 -27.05
CA LYS A 21 -71.93 33.34 -26.51
C LYS A 21 -71.91 33.28 -24.97
N TYR A 22 -73.06 33.38 -24.31
CA TYR A 22 -73.22 33.27 -22.87
C TYR A 22 -73.07 31.82 -22.37
N ASP A 23 -73.78 30.86 -22.98
CA ASP A 23 -73.74 29.44 -22.56
C ASP A 23 -72.35 28.82 -22.69
N ARG A 24 -71.65 29.11 -23.81
CA ARG A 24 -70.25 28.71 -23.99
C ARG A 24 -69.31 29.34 -22.96
N LYS A 25 -69.58 30.57 -22.50
CA LYS A 25 -68.80 31.25 -21.46
C LYS A 25 -69.03 30.64 -20.08
N VAL A 26 -70.27 30.24 -19.78
CA VAL A 26 -70.63 29.61 -18.50
C VAL A 26 -70.06 28.20 -18.42
N GLN A 27 -70.13 27.42 -19.50
CA GLN A 27 -69.58 26.07 -19.56
C GLN A 27 -68.05 26.09 -19.46
N LYS A 28 -67.39 26.99 -20.20
CA LYS A 28 -65.93 27.21 -20.09
C LYS A 28 -65.51 27.62 -18.67
N ARG A 29 -66.27 28.49 -18.00
CA ARG A 29 -66.04 28.85 -16.58
C ARG A 29 -66.26 27.68 -15.62
N LYS A 30 -67.15 26.76 -15.93
CA LYS A 30 -67.42 25.58 -15.09
C LYS A 30 -66.31 24.52 -15.26
N GLU A 31 -65.87 24.30 -16.50
CA GLU A 31 -64.72 23.45 -16.83
C GLU A 31 -63.41 24.03 -16.30
N GLU A 32 -63.19 25.35 -16.37
CA GLU A 32 -62.05 26.03 -15.76
C GLU A 32 -62.06 25.86 -14.23
N LYS A 33 -63.21 26.04 -13.56
CA LYS A 33 -63.34 25.79 -12.11
C LYS A 33 -63.15 24.33 -11.71
N GLU A 34 -63.59 23.38 -12.53
CA GLU A 34 -63.36 21.95 -12.27
C GLU A 34 -61.90 21.56 -12.51
N LYS A 35 -61.25 22.16 -13.51
CA LYS A 35 -59.82 22.02 -13.79
C LYS A 35 -58.98 22.62 -12.66
N GLU A 36 -59.31 23.83 -12.20
CA GLU A 36 -58.67 24.47 -11.03
C GLU A 36 -58.83 23.60 -9.77
N LYS A 37 -60.02 23.07 -9.48
CA LYS A 37 -60.23 22.15 -8.34
C LYS A 37 -59.45 20.85 -8.46
N LYS A 38 -59.25 20.33 -9.69
CA LYS A 38 -58.45 19.12 -9.93
C LYS A 38 -56.96 19.41 -9.77
N GLU A 39 -56.49 20.55 -10.27
CA GLU A 39 -55.11 21.03 -10.13
C GLU A 39 -54.79 21.35 -8.66
N GLU A 40 -55.71 21.95 -7.91
CA GLU A 40 -55.58 22.22 -6.46
C GLU A 40 -55.49 20.93 -5.64
N ARG A 41 -56.27 19.90 -5.98
CA ARG A 41 -56.19 18.58 -5.32
C ARG A 41 -54.87 17.87 -5.63
N ILE A 42 -54.40 17.95 -6.87
CA ILE A 42 -53.13 17.35 -7.30
C ILE A 42 -51.95 18.08 -6.63
N SER A 43 -51.95 19.42 -6.60
CA SER A 43 -50.88 20.19 -5.95
C SER A 43 -50.84 19.97 -4.44
N THR A 44 -52.01 19.86 -3.79
CA THR A 44 -52.10 19.50 -2.36
C THR A 44 -51.58 18.09 -2.09
N ALA A 45 -51.95 17.11 -2.93
CA ALA A 45 -51.48 15.73 -2.80
C ALA A 45 -49.95 15.63 -3.00
N ILE A 46 -49.40 16.31 -4.01
CA ILE A 46 -47.96 16.37 -4.26
C ILE A 46 -47.25 17.06 -3.08
N GLY A 47 -47.80 18.15 -2.56
CA GLY A 47 -47.27 18.83 -1.37
C GLY A 47 -47.20 17.93 -0.14
N ILE A 48 -48.24 17.11 0.10
CA ILE A 48 -48.25 16.13 1.20
C ILE A 48 -47.19 15.04 0.98
N VAL A 49 -47.06 14.50 -0.23
CA VAL A 49 -46.04 13.46 -0.53
C VAL A 49 -44.63 13.98 -0.32
N VAL A 50 -44.33 15.21 -0.78
CA VAL A 50 -43.01 15.85 -0.57
C VAL A 50 -42.75 16.10 0.92
N LEU A 51 -43.77 16.53 1.67
CA LEU A 51 -43.66 16.78 3.10
C LEU A 51 -43.46 15.48 3.90
N VAL A 52 -44.16 14.40 3.54
CA VAL A 52 -43.95 13.07 4.11
C VAL A 52 -42.55 12.54 3.78
N ALA A 53 -42.07 12.70 2.54
CA ALA A 53 -40.71 12.32 2.16
C ALA A 53 -39.66 13.10 2.96
N LEU A 54 -39.85 14.41 3.16
CA LEU A 54 -38.98 15.24 4.00
C LEU A 54 -39.01 14.82 5.48
N VAL A 55 -40.19 14.54 6.04
CA VAL A 55 -40.32 14.06 7.42
C VAL A 55 -39.68 12.67 7.57
N CYS A 56 -39.84 11.77 6.60
CA CYS A 56 -39.17 10.47 6.58
C CYS A 56 -37.65 10.63 6.47
N LEU A 57 -37.13 11.55 5.66
CA LEU A 57 -35.69 11.84 5.58
C LEU A 57 -35.16 12.39 6.90
N VAL A 58 -35.84 13.36 7.51
CA VAL A 58 -35.44 13.95 8.80
C VAL A 58 -35.53 12.93 9.94
N ALA A 59 -36.60 12.13 10.01
CA ALA A 59 -36.76 11.06 10.99
C ALA A 59 -35.82 9.86 10.75
N SER A 60 -35.39 9.65 9.50
CA SER A 60 -34.41 8.60 9.18
C SER A 60 -33.04 8.91 9.76
N PHE A 61 -32.68 10.18 9.97
CA PHE A 61 -31.35 10.54 10.45
C PHE A 61 -31.10 10.08 11.91
N PRO A 62 -31.99 10.32 12.90
CA PRO A 62 -31.88 9.74 14.23
C PRO A 62 -31.90 8.20 14.23
N ILE A 63 -32.76 7.59 13.41
CA ILE A 63 -32.89 6.12 13.33
C ILE A 63 -31.61 5.50 12.76
N ARG A 64 -31.10 6.03 11.63
CA ARG A 64 -29.83 5.58 11.03
C ARG A 64 -28.65 5.78 11.97
N THR A 65 -28.61 6.91 12.67
CA THR A 65 -27.58 7.17 13.68
C THR A 65 -27.65 6.17 14.83
N TYR A 66 -28.85 5.86 15.33
CA TYR A 66 -29.05 4.88 16.39
C TYR A 66 -28.64 3.47 15.97
N LEU A 67 -29.06 3.05 14.77
CA LEU A 67 -28.65 1.76 14.20
C LEU A 67 -27.12 1.71 14.05
N ALA A 68 -26.49 2.77 13.54
CA ALA A 68 -25.04 2.79 13.39
C ALA A 68 -24.28 2.66 14.72
N THR A 69 -24.82 3.19 15.82
CA THR A 69 -24.12 3.21 17.12
C THR A 69 -24.46 2.05 18.05
N HIS A 70 -25.58 1.36 17.87
CA HIS A 70 -26.03 0.30 18.80
C HIS A 70 -26.29 -1.05 18.14
N GLU A 71 -26.48 -1.09 16.83
CA GLU A 71 -26.76 -2.34 16.13
C GLU A 71 -25.47 -3.08 15.81
N THR A 72 -25.46 -4.40 16.07
CA THR A 72 -24.38 -5.29 15.65
C THR A 72 -24.27 -5.30 14.13
N TYR A 73 -23.11 -4.89 13.63
CA TYR A 73 -22.76 -4.93 12.23
C TYR A 73 -22.08 -6.25 11.87
N VAL A 74 -21.08 -6.65 12.66
CA VAL A 74 -20.37 -7.93 12.58
C VAL A 74 -20.09 -8.41 14.01
N VAL A 75 -19.93 -9.71 14.21
CA VAL A 75 -19.46 -10.29 15.49
C VAL A 75 -18.05 -10.85 15.25
N VAL A 76 -17.11 -10.48 16.10
CA VAL A 76 -15.72 -10.96 16.03
C VAL A 76 -15.37 -11.56 17.39
N ASN A 77 -15.02 -12.84 17.41
CA ASN A 77 -14.75 -13.61 18.64
C ASN A 77 -15.88 -13.51 19.70
N GLY A 78 -17.15 -13.55 19.26
CA GLY A 78 -18.31 -13.39 20.13
C GLY A 78 -18.58 -11.95 20.61
N GLU A 79 -17.72 -10.97 20.27
CA GLU A 79 -17.94 -9.56 20.57
C GLU A 79 -18.68 -8.85 19.44
N ALA A 80 -19.73 -8.10 19.80
CA ALA A 80 -20.49 -7.32 18.85
C ALA A 80 -19.72 -6.06 18.43
N VAL A 81 -19.47 -5.90 17.13
CA VAL A 81 -18.89 -4.71 16.52
C VAL A 81 -20.02 -3.89 15.89
N ASN A 82 -20.15 -2.63 16.29
CA ASN A 82 -21.15 -1.73 15.70
C ASN A 82 -20.62 -1.06 14.42
N LYS A 83 -21.46 -0.30 13.71
CA LYS A 83 -21.04 0.34 12.45
C LYS A 83 -20.01 1.45 12.64
N VAL A 84 -19.97 2.13 13.80
CA VAL A 84 -18.94 3.14 14.08
C VAL A 84 -17.56 2.51 14.22
N GLU A 85 -17.43 1.43 14.99
CA GLU A 85 -16.19 0.67 15.14
C GLU A 85 -15.74 0.07 13.80
N PHE A 86 -16.67 -0.54 13.06
CA PHE A 86 -16.37 -1.09 11.75
C PHE A 86 -15.92 -0.01 10.76
N ASP A 87 -16.62 1.12 10.67
CA ASP A 87 -16.25 2.23 9.79
C ASP A 87 -14.91 2.85 10.19
N TYR A 88 -14.63 2.92 11.49
CA TYR A 88 -13.35 3.38 12.01
C TYR A 88 -12.21 2.51 11.46
N GLN A 89 -12.29 1.19 11.62
CA GLN A 89 -11.25 0.28 11.14
C GLN A 89 -11.17 0.20 9.61
N TYR A 90 -12.32 0.18 8.94
CA TYR A 90 -12.40 0.17 7.47
C TYR A 90 -11.71 1.39 6.87
N ASN A 91 -11.99 2.59 7.40
CA ASN A 91 -11.39 3.79 6.84
C ASN A 91 -9.91 3.93 7.20
N LEU A 92 -9.47 3.48 8.38
CA LEU A 92 -8.04 3.40 8.71
C LEU A 92 -7.29 2.52 7.69
N THR A 93 -7.76 1.29 7.52
CA THR A 93 -7.19 0.31 6.59
C THR A 93 -7.13 0.86 5.16
N LYS A 94 -8.25 1.40 4.67
CA LYS A 94 -8.36 1.98 3.33
C LYS A 94 -7.45 3.19 3.15
N ASN A 95 -7.45 4.13 4.10
CA ASN A 95 -6.66 5.36 3.99
C ASN A 95 -5.15 5.06 4.06
N ASN A 96 -4.73 4.11 4.91
CA ASN A 96 -3.34 3.65 4.98
C ASN A 96 -2.90 3.04 3.65
N TYR A 97 -3.71 2.15 3.06
CA TYR A 97 -3.44 1.58 1.74
C TYR A 97 -3.32 2.66 0.64
N ILE A 98 -4.28 3.59 0.58
CA ILE A 98 -4.26 4.67 -0.41
C ILE A 98 -2.99 5.54 -0.25
N THR A 99 -2.60 5.83 0.99
CA THR A 99 -1.44 6.67 1.29
C THR A 99 -0.14 5.96 0.92
N GLN A 100 -0.03 4.68 1.28
CA GLN A 100 1.15 3.86 1.03
C GLN A 100 1.42 3.66 -0.47
N TYR A 101 0.38 3.36 -1.24
CA TYR A 101 0.55 3.06 -2.66
C TYR A 101 0.42 4.29 -3.58
N GLY A 102 -0.22 5.37 -3.12
CA GLY A 102 -0.20 6.68 -3.78
C GLY A 102 -0.39 6.65 -5.30
N SER A 103 0.65 7.00 -6.05
CA SER A 103 0.62 7.03 -7.53
C SER A 103 0.48 5.64 -8.18
N TYR A 104 0.79 4.56 -7.46
CA TYR A 104 0.71 3.20 -7.97
C TYR A 104 -0.69 2.61 -7.99
N LEU A 105 -1.66 3.23 -7.30
CA LEU A 105 -3.05 2.74 -7.23
C LEU A 105 -3.67 2.50 -8.61
N THR A 106 -3.34 3.33 -9.60
CA THR A 106 -3.87 3.20 -10.97
C THR A 106 -3.37 1.93 -11.65
N TYR A 107 -2.15 1.46 -11.36
CA TYR A 107 -1.64 0.19 -11.91
C TYR A 107 -2.38 -1.01 -11.33
N PHE A 108 -2.91 -0.89 -10.11
CA PHE A 108 -3.77 -1.91 -9.50
C PHE A 108 -5.24 -1.80 -9.95
N GLY A 109 -5.56 -0.82 -10.82
CA GLY A 109 -6.93 -0.60 -11.28
C GLY A 109 -7.84 0.06 -10.24
N LEU A 110 -7.27 0.72 -9.23
CA LEU A 110 -8.01 1.44 -8.19
C LEU A 110 -8.08 2.94 -8.48
N ASP A 111 -9.28 3.45 -8.77
CA ASP A 111 -9.59 4.87 -8.89
C ASP A 111 -10.34 5.35 -7.65
N THR A 112 -9.66 6.10 -6.79
CA THR A 112 -10.21 6.59 -5.50
C THR A 112 -11.29 7.66 -5.67
N SER A 113 -11.49 8.19 -6.89
CA SER A 113 -12.57 9.13 -7.21
C SER A 113 -13.91 8.44 -7.54
N LYS A 114 -13.87 7.12 -7.77
CA LYS A 114 -15.04 6.30 -8.10
C LYS A 114 -15.52 5.46 -6.93
N ASP A 115 -16.74 4.95 -7.05
CA ASP A 115 -17.34 4.07 -6.05
C ASP A 115 -16.56 2.74 -5.98
N LEU A 116 -16.01 2.42 -4.81
CA LEU A 116 -15.22 1.21 -4.57
C LEU A 116 -16.04 -0.07 -4.73
N SER A 117 -17.37 0.00 -4.56
CA SER A 117 -18.30 -1.12 -4.75
C SER A 117 -18.47 -1.52 -6.23
N THR A 118 -17.97 -0.69 -7.15
CA THR A 118 -18.12 -0.89 -8.61
C THR A 118 -16.82 -1.27 -9.29
N GLN A 119 -15.72 -1.29 -8.54
CA GLN A 119 -14.38 -1.53 -9.05
C GLN A 119 -13.92 -2.90 -8.57
N MET A 120 -13.62 -3.80 -9.51
CA MET A 120 -13.19 -5.15 -9.19
C MET A 120 -11.73 -5.17 -8.75
N TYR A 121 -11.45 -5.89 -7.66
CA TYR A 121 -10.10 -6.23 -7.19
C TYR A 121 -9.68 -7.62 -7.72
N SER A 122 -10.62 -8.57 -7.73
CA SER A 122 -10.48 -9.91 -8.32
C SER A 122 -11.69 -10.22 -9.22
N ASP A 123 -11.79 -11.45 -9.74
CA ASP A 123 -12.96 -11.87 -10.54
C ASP A 123 -14.28 -11.86 -9.75
N THR A 124 -14.20 -11.99 -8.42
CA THR A 124 -15.37 -12.16 -7.53
C THR A 124 -15.54 -11.04 -6.49
N LEU A 125 -14.47 -10.30 -6.17
CA LEU A 125 -14.46 -9.30 -5.12
C LEU A 125 -14.16 -7.90 -5.65
N THR A 126 -14.88 -6.93 -5.10
CA THR A 126 -14.64 -5.50 -5.35
C THR A 126 -13.54 -4.95 -4.45
N TRP A 127 -13.04 -3.76 -4.77
CA TRP A 127 -12.15 -3.02 -3.87
C TRP A 127 -12.81 -2.69 -2.53
N GLN A 128 -14.13 -2.48 -2.50
CA GLN A 128 -14.85 -2.37 -1.23
C GLN A 128 -14.73 -3.66 -0.43
N ASP A 129 -14.98 -4.81 -1.05
CA ASP A 129 -14.92 -6.12 -0.39
C ASP A 129 -13.51 -6.40 0.15
N TYR A 130 -12.47 -6.05 -0.62
CA TYR A 130 -11.09 -6.12 -0.18
C TYR A 130 -10.83 -5.30 1.09
N PHE A 131 -11.28 -4.04 1.14
CA PHE A 131 -11.10 -3.22 2.34
C PHE A 131 -11.98 -3.67 3.51
N GLU A 132 -13.18 -4.23 3.25
CA GLU A 132 -14.02 -4.83 4.29
C GLU A 132 -13.35 -6.08 4.89
N GLN A 133 -12.74 -6.93 4.06
CA GLN A 133 -11.97 -8.09 4.52
C GLN A 133 -10.80 -7.66 5.40
N ASN A 134 -9.97 -6.72 4.94
CA ASN A 134 -8.83 -6.23 5.71
C ASN A 134 -9.27 -5.53 7.01
N ALA A 135 -10.42 -4.84 7.01
CA ALA A 135 -10.98 -4.25 8.22
C ALA A 135 -11.36 -5.29 9.26
N VAL A 136 -11.95 -6.42 8.83
CA VAL A 136 -12.27 -7.53 9.74
C VAL A 136 -11.01 -8.22 10.23
N GLU A 137 -10.01 -8.46 9.39
CA GLU A 137 -8.73 -9.02 9.85
C GLU A 137 -8.06 -8.13 10.89
N SER A 138 -8.09 -6.81 10.70
CA SER A 138 -7.62 -5.86 11.70
C SER A 138 -8.45 -5.91 12.99
N LEU A 139 -9.77 -6.02 12.91
CA LEU A 139 -10.63 -6.16 14.09
C LEU A 139 -10.33 -7.46 14.86
N LYS A 140 -10.03 -8.56 14.17
CA LYS A 140 -9.62 -9.83 14.79
C LYS A 140 -8.34 -9.62 15.60
N GLN A 141 -7.31 -9.04 14.98
CA GLN A 141 -6.04 -8.74 15.63
C GLN A 141 -6.22 -7.79 16.82
N ASN A 142 -6.96 -6.68 16.64
CA ASN A 142 -7.16 -5.69 17.68
C ASN A 142 -7.87 -6.27 18.91
N LYS A 143 -8.91 -7.08 18.69
CA LYS A 143 -9.64 -7.74 19.79
C LYS A 143 -8.78 -8.77 20.51
N ALA A 144 -8.00 -9.55 19.77
CA ALA A 144 -7.07 -10.51 20.36
C ALA A 144 -6.03 -9.80 21.25
N LEU A 145 -5.38 -8.77 20.71
CA LEU A 145 -4.33 -8.05 21.43
C LEU A 145 -4.85 -7.32 22.67
N MET A 146 -6.05 -6.73 22.58
CA MET A 146 -6.71 -6.10 23.74
C MET A 146 -7.13 -7.12 24.80
N ALA A 147 -7.55 -8.32 24.40
CA ALA A 147 -7.84 -9.41 25.33
C ALA A 147 -6.57 -9.85 26.08
N GLU A 148 -5.46 -10.00 25.37
CA GLU A 148 -4.15 -10.31 25.95
C GLU A 148 -3.65 -9.21 26.89
N ALA A 149 -3.70 -7.94 26.47
CA ALA A 149 -3.35 -6.79 27.32
C ALA A 149 -4.15 -6.79 28.63
N LYS A 150 -5.45 -7.05 28.53
CA LYS A 150 -6.34 -7.14 29.70
C LYS A 150 -6.03 -8.35 30.58
N ALA A 151 -5.73 -9.51 29.99
CA ALA A 151 -5.35 -10.71 30.72
C ALA A 151 -4.02 -10.52 31.47
N ALA A 152 -3.08 -9.80 30.86
CA ALA A 152 -1.81 -9.40 31.46
C ALA A 152 -1.95 -8.30 32.53
N GLY A 153 -3.12 -7.66 32.66
CA GLY A 153 -3.34 -6.53 33.56
C GLY A 153 -2.57 -5.27 33.14
N PHE A 154 -2.25 -5.13 31.85
CA PHE A 154 -1.53 -3.98 31.31
C PHE A 154 -2.39 -2.72 31.39
N THR A 155 -1.77 -1.61 31.80
CA THR A 155 -2.42 -0.30 31.89
C THR A 155 -1.54 0.76 31.27
N TYR A 156 -2.13 1.65 30.49
CA TYR A 156 -1.45 2.75 29.80
C TYR A 156 -2.27 4.03 29.92
N ASP A 157 -1.64 5.16 30.24
CA ASP A 157 -2.31 6.46 30.34
C ASP A 157 -2.32 7.17 29.00
N THR A 158 -3.49 7.20 28.35
CA THR A 158 -3.68 7.81 27.04
C THR A 158 -3.99 9.31 27.11
N THR A 159 -3.94 9.94 28.28
CA THR A 159 -4.50 11.30 28.47
C THR A 159 -3.81 12.34 27.60
N ASP A 160 -2.49 12.39 27.63
CA ASP A 160 -1.71 13.39 26.90
C ASP A 160 -1.72 13.10 25.40
N GLU A 161 -1.50 11.86 24.98
CA GLU A 161 -1.58 11.45 23.58
C GLU A 161 -2.96 11.72 22.95
N TYR A 162 -4.05 11.49 23.70
CA TYR A 162 -5.39 11.80 23.21
C TYR A 162 -5.64 13.32 23.13
N ASN A 163 -4.99 14.13 23.97
CA ASN A 163 -5.01 15.58 23.83
C ASN A 163 -4.25 16.04 22.59
N THR A 164 -3.07 15.46 22.32
CA THR A 164 -2.31 15.71 21.10
C THR A 164 -3.10 15.29 19.86
N PHE A 165 -3.73 14.12 19.86
CA PHE A 165 -4.63 13.68 18.78
C PHE A 165 -5.73 14.70 18.47
N LYS A 166 -6.38 15.25 19.50
CA LYS A 166 -7.41 16.30 19.32
C LYS A 166 -6.84 17.56 18.68
N GLU A 167 -5.67 18.02 19.11
CA GLU A 167 -5.04 19.22 18.56
C GLU A 167 -4.57 18.99 17.11
N THR A 168 -4.09 17.79 16.79
CA THR A 168 -3.77 17.39 15.41
C THR A 168 -5.02 17.44 14.53
N ILE A 169 -6.13 16.83 14.95
CA ILE A 169 -7.41 16.90 14.21
C ILE A 169 -7.84 18.35 13.95
N LYS A 170 -7.73 19.21 14.98
CA LYS A 170 -8.09 20.63 14.88
C LYS A 170 -7.18 21.39 13.90
N THR A 171 -5.87 21.15 13.97
CA THR A 171 -4.89 21.76 13.07
C THR A 171 -5.10 21.30 11.63
N SER A 172 -5.24 20.00 11.41
CA SER A 172 -5.44 19.44 10.07
C SER A 172 -6.77 19.85 9.45
N ALA A 173 -7.85 19.96 10.25
CA ALA A 173 -9.12 20.50 9.77
C ALA A 173 -8.99 21.97 9.32
N ALA A 174 -8.28 22.79 10.09
CA ALA A 174 -8.00 24.18 9.72
C ALA A 174 -7.18 24.27 8.42
N SER A 175 -6.14 23.44 8.28
CA SER A 175 -5.32 23.36 7.06
C SER A 175 -6.12 22.90 5.83
N ALA A 176 -7.07 21.97 6.02
CA ALA A 176 -7.98 21.51 4.97
C ALA A 176 -9.12 22.51 4.67
N GLY A 177 -9.28 23.56 5.46
CA GLY A 177 -10.33 24.57 5.29
C GLY A 177 -11.75 24.06 5.58
N ILE A 178 -11.90 23.00 6.37
CA ILE A 178 -13.19 22.38 6.73
C ILE A 178 -13.39 22.33 8.25
N SER A 179 -14.61 22.07 8.71
CA SER A 179 -14.85 21.93 10.15
C SER A 179 -14.24 20.64 10.71
N GLU A 180 -13.86 20.62 12.00
CA GLU A 180 -13.38 19.41 12.70
C GLU A 180 -14.34 18.22 12.52
N LYS A 181 -15.65 18.50 12.55
CA LYS A 181 -16.69 17.49 12.34
C LYS A 181 -16.65 16.90 10.92
N GLU A 182 -16.43 17.72 9.91
CA GLU A 182 -16.29 17.24 8.53
C GLU A 182 -14.99 16.46 8.36
N TYR A 183 -13.89 16.93 8.96
CA TYR A 183 -12.58 16.28 8.91
C TYR A 183 -12.59 14.89 9.58
N VAL A 184 -13.14 14.78 10.79
CA VAL A 184 -13.30 13.49 11.49
C VAL A 184 -14.14 12.51 10.66
N ARG A 185 -15.17 12.99 9.96
CA ARG A 185 -16.01 12.13 9.11
C ARG A 185 -15.33 11.70 7.82
N SER A 186 -14.50 12.55 7.22
CA SER A 186 -13.73 12.15 6.05
C SER A 186 -12.69 11.09 6.38
N ILE A 187 -12.14 11.10 7.60
CA ILE A 187 -11.13 10.12 8.03
C ILE A 187 -11.76 8.83 8.55
N TYR A 188 -12.75 8.91 9.44
CA TYR A 188 -13.24 7.74 10.20
C TYR A 188 -14.64 7.28 9.79
N GLY A 189 -15.24 7.92 8.79
CA GLY A 189 -16.53 7.53 8.25
C GLY A 189 -17.70 8.42 8.68
N SER A 190 -18.83 8.23 8.00
CA SER A 190 -19.96 9.18 8.01
C SER A 190 -20.62 9.40 9.39
N TYR A 191 -20.56 8.41 10.28
CA TYR A 191 -21.13 8.48 11.63
C TYR A 191 -20.13 8.94 12.69
N ALA A 192 -18.86 9.15 12.32
CA ALA A 192 -17.81 9.53 13.24
C ALA A 192 -18.05 10.93 13.83
N THR A 193 -17.70 11.05 15.10
CA THR A 193 -17.57 12.27 15.88
C THR A 193 -16.50 12.00 16.94
N MET A 194 -15.77 13.01 17.43
CA MET A 194 -14.74 12.82 18.46
C MET A 194 -15.20 11.92 19.62
N GLY A 195 -16.34 12.21 20.24
CA GLY A 195 -16.84 11.41 21.36
C GLY A 195 -17.34 10.00 21.01
N ARG A 196 -17.52 9.67 19.72
CA ARG A 196 -17.92 8.31 19.29
C ARG A 196 -16.71 7.44 18.93
N ILE A 197 -15.60 8.06 18.52
CA ILE A 197 -14.37 7.35 18.19
C ILE A 197 -13.38 7.31 19.36
N GLU A 198 -13.62 8.10 20.41
CA GLU A 198 -12.72 8.24 21.56
C GLU A 198 -12.24 6.91 22.13
N GLU A 199 -13.15 5.96 22.35
CA GLU A 199 -12.81 4.65 22.90
C GLU A 199 -11.91 3.85 21.95
N TYR A 200 -12.21 3.86 20.64
CA TYR A 200 -11.41 3.15 19.63
C TYR A 200 -10.01 3.75 19.50
N VAL A 201 -9.90 5.08 19.46
CA VAL A 201 -8.61 5.78 19.42
C VAL A 201 -7.76 5.47 20.67
N LYS A 202 -8.39 5.46 21.86
CA LYS A 202 -7.69 5.12 23.10
C LYS A 202 -7.28 3.66 23.16
N ASN A 203 -8.13 2.75 22.68
CA ASN A 203 -7.77 1.33 22.59
C ASN A 203 -6.58 1.13 21.65
N ASP A 204 -6.53 1.82 20.52
CA ASP A 204 -5.36 1.77 19.63
C ASP A 204 -4.08 2.25 20.32
N MET A 205 -4.15 3.33 21.13
CA MET A 205 -3.02 3.81 21.93
C MET A 205 -2.54 2.76 22.94
N VAL A 206 -3.46 2.17 23.71
CA VAL A 206 -3.14 1.09 24.67
C VAL A 206 -2.55 -0.12 23.96
N MET A 207 -3.12 -0.50 22.83
CA MET A 207 -2.71 -1.64 22.02
C MET A 207 -1.30 -1.43 21.45
N ASN A 208 -1.01 -0.24 20.91
CA ASN A 208 0.33 0.11 20.42
C ASN A 208 1.36 0.06 21.56
N ALA A 209 1.04 0.61 22.73
CA ALA A 209 1.92 0.54 23.89
C ALA A 209 2.14 -0.91 24.36
N TYR A 210 1.09 -1.74 24.35
CA TYR A 210 1.21 -3.16 24.69
C TYR A 210 2.03 -3.93 23.65
N TYR A 211 1.84 -3.66 22.36
CA TYR A 211 2.62 -4.27 21.28
C TYR A 211 4.11 -3.92 21.38
N GLN A 212 4.45 -2.66 21.69
CA GLN A 212 5.84 -2.25 21.96
C GLN A 212 6.42 -3.01 23.16
N LYS A 213 5.66 -3.12 24.26
CA LYS A 213 6.07 -3.92 25.42
C LYS A 213 6.32 -5.39 25.05
N LEU A 214 5.48 -5.98 24.20
CA LEU A 214 5.69 -7.34 23.70
C LEU A 214 6.96 -7.45 22.86
N GLN A 215 7.27 -6.46 22.01
CA GLN A 215 8.52 -6.44 21.25
C GLN A 215 9.75 -6.37 22.16
N GLU A 216 9.69 -5.60 23.24
CA GLU A 216 10.74 -5.53 24.25
C GLU A 216 10.90 -6.85 25.02
N ASP A 217 9.78 -7.43 25.48
CA ASP A 217 9.78 -8.70 26.22
C ASP A 217 10.27 -9.88 25.36
N ASN A 218 10.02 -9.84 24.05
CA ASN A 218 10.43 -10.87 23.08
C ASN A 218 11.74 -10.50 22.36
N ALA A 219 12.48 -9.48 22.83
CA ALA A 219 13.78 -9.17 22.26
C ALA A 219 14.76 -10.34 22.46
N PRO A 220 15.44 -10.81 21.39
CA PRO A 220 16.39 -11.91 21.51
C PRO A 220 17.60 -11.49 22.34
N SER A 221 18.18 -12.47 23.03
CA SER A 221 19.47 -12.34 23.70
C SER A 221 20.62 -12.22 22.69
N ASP A 222 21.76 -11.70 23.14
CA ASP A 222 23.00 -11.67 22.33
C ASP A 222 23.41 -13.06 21.83
N ASP A 223 23.18 -14.11 22.62
CA ASP A 223 23.51 -15.48 22.25
C ASP A 223 22.60 -16.01 21.13
N GLU A 224 21.31 -15.64 21.13
CA GLU A 224 20.37 -15.97 20.06
C GLU A 224 20.70 -15.21 18.77
N ILE A 225 21.07 -13.93 18.88
CA ILE A 225 21.55 -13.12 17.75
C ILE A 225 22.79 -13.76 17.13
N GLN A 226 23.76 -14.15 17.96
CA GLN A 226 25.00 -14.77 17.49
C GLN A 226 24.74 -16.14 16.82
N SER A 227 23.87 -16.97 17.41
CA SER A 227 23.51 -18.27 16.84
C SER A 227 22.84 -18.09 15.47
N TYR A 228 21.90 -17.14 15.36
CA TYR A 228 21.24 -16.84 14.08
C TYR A 228 22.24 -16.34 13.03
N TYR A 229 23.19 -15.49 13.41
CA TYR A 229 24.27 -15.06 12.52
C TYR A 229 25.08 -16.25 12.00
N GLU A 230 25.48 -17.17 12.88
CA GLU A 230 26.30 -18.32 12.51
C GLU A 230 25.63 -19.25 11.49
N GLU A 231 24.30 -19.38 11.57
CA GLU A 231 23.49 -20.15 10.63
C GLU A 231 23.23 -19.40 9.31
N ASN A 232 23.35 -18.07 9.31
CA ASN A 232 22.95 -17.20 8.19
C ASN A 232 24.07 -16.26 7.72
N LYS A 233 25.34 -16.64 7.89
CA LYS A 233 26.50 -15.76 7.64
C LYS A 233 26.48 -15.08 6.27
N ALA A 234 26.12 -15.80 5.21
CA ALA A 234 26.12 -15.25 3.85
C ALA A 234 25.13 -14.09 3.67
N THR A 235 24.09 -13.99 4.51
CA THR A 235 23.11 -12.90 4.50
C THR A 235 23.68 -11.63 5.13
N TYR A 236 24.55 -11.76 6.13
CA TYR A 236 25.02 -10.64 6.96
C TYR A 236 26.45 -10.22 6.69
N ASP A 237 27.29 -11.14 6.22
CA ASP A 237 28.65 -10.83 5.81
C ASP A 237 28.64 -9.89 4.59
N SER A 238 29.69 -9.11 4.50
CA SER A 238 30.05 -8.33 3.33
C SER A 238 31.18 -9.00 2.56
N VAL A 239 31.29 -8.69 1.27
CA VAL A 239 32.40 -9.11 0.42
C VAL A 239 33.07 -7.91 -0.23
N ASP A 240 34.40 -7.95 -0.28
CA ASP A 240 35.21 -7.07 -1.12
C ASP A 240 35.71 -7.88 -2.31
N TYR A 241 35.61 -7.30 -3.51
CA TYR A 241 36.02 -7.94 -4.74
C TYR A 241 36.41 -6.95 -5.83
N ARG A 242 37.05 -7.47 -6.88
CA ARG A 242 37.39 -6.74 -8.09
C ARG A 242 36.54 -7.23 -9.25
N LEU A 243 36.04 -6.31 -10.07
CA LEU A 243 35.24 -6.64 -11.25
C LEU A 243 35.81 -6.00 -12.51
N THR A 244 35.77 -6.73 -13.61
CA THR A 244 35.92 -6.18 -14.96
C THR A 244 34.84 -6.80 -15.83
N THR A 245 34.05 -5.96 -16.50
CA THR A 245 33.03 -6.41 -17.45
C THR A 245 33.58 -6.31 -18.86
N ILE A 246 33.50 -7.41 -19.61
CA ILE A 246 33.88 -7.49 -21.01
C ILE A 246 32.62 -7.68 -21.84
N GLU A 247 32.17 -6.63 -22.51
CA GLU A 247 31.02 -6.66 -23.42
C GLU A 247 31.43 -7.26 -24.76
N ALA A 248 30.54 -8.06 -25.36
CA ALA A 248 30.69 -8.51 -26.73
C ALA A 248 30.42 -7.35 -27.69
N ASP A 249 31.32 -7.17 -28.66
CA ASP A 249 31.18 -6.16 -29.70
C ASP A 249 30.18 -6.66 -30.76
N LEU A 250 28.90 -6.38 -30.53
CA LEU A 250 27.82 -6.82 -31.40
C LEU A 250 27.77 -5.98 -32.68
N PRO A 251 27.65 -6.60 -33.86
CA PRO A 251 27.64 -5.86 -35.12
C PRO A 251 26.39 -4.98 -35.25
N THR A 252 26.57 -3.74 -35.72
CA THR A 252 25.45 -2.82 -36.00
C THR A 252 24.98 -2.88 -37.45
N GLU A 253 25.63 -3.67 -38.29
CA GLU A 253 25.28 -3.94 -39.68
C GLU A 253 25.50 -5.45 -39.98
N PRO A 254 24.77 -6.04 -40.95
CA PRO A 254 24.88 -7.46 -41.27
C PRO A 254 26.30 -7.89 -41.63
N THR A 255 26.75 -9.00 -41.04
CA THR A 255 28.01 -9.67 -41.39
C THR A 255 27.78 -10.89 -42.28
N GLU A 256 28.85 -11.60 -42.64
CA GLU A 256 28.78 -12.89 -43.36
C GLU A 256 28.08 -14.00 -42.56
N LEU A 257 27.85 -13.79 -41.25
CA LEU A 257 27.15 -14.72 -40.37
C LEU A 257 25.68 -14.33 -40.16
N ALA A 258 25.24 -13.19 -40.70
CA ALA A 258 23.86 -12.75 -40.61
C ALA A 258 22.90 -13.79 -41.20
N ASP A 259 21.74 -13.95 -40.57
CA ASP A 259 20.70 -14.81 -41.12
C ASP A 259 20.32 -14.35 -42.53
N PRO A 260 20.18 -15.29 -43.48
CA PRO A 260 19.75 -14.94 -44.82
C PRO A 260 18.38 -14.28 -44.72
N VAL A 261 18.27 -13.06 -45.23
CA VAL A 261 17.00 -12.35 -45.31
C VAL A 261 16.08 -13.22 -46.19
N GLU A 262 15.10 -13.91 -45.58
CA GLU A 262 14.05 -14.53 -46.38
C GLU A 262 13.40 -13.38 -47.14
N ALA A 263 13.54 -13.40 -48.46
CA ALA A 263 12.76 -12.55 -49.32
C ALA A 263 11.31 -12.95 -49.09
N THR A 264 10.60 -12.24 -48.21
CA THR A 264 9.15 -12.32 -48.10
C THR A 264 8.65 -12.13 -49.51
N THR A 265 8.12 -13.22 -50.10
CA THR A 265 7.49 -13.17 -51.41
C THR A 265 6.49 -12.03 -51.36
N ALA A 266 6.79 -10.97 -52.13
CA ALA A 266 5.88 -9.86 -52.30
C ALA A 266 4.50 -10.44 -52.63
N PRO A 267 3.41 -10.02 -51.94
CA PRO A 267 2.09 -10.34 -52.44
C PRO A 267 2.00 -9.77 -53.85
N ASP A 268 1.65 -10.64 -54.80
CA ASP A 268 1.46 -10.30 -56.20
C ASP A 268 0.67 -8.99 -56.31
N ALA A 269 1.23 -8.08 -57.10
CA ALA A 269 0.66 -6.79 -57.38
C ALA A 269 -0.76 -6.93 -57.94
N ASP A 270 -1.75 -6.39 -57.24
CA ASP A 270 -2.91 -5.83 -57.93
C ASP A 270 -3.39 -4.52 -57.25
N THR A 271 -3.45 -3.51 -58.11
CA THR A 271 -4.25 -2.28 -58.09
C THR A 271 -4.60 -1.53 -56.79
N ASP A 272 -4.13 -0.29 -56.76
CA ASP A 272 -4.89 0.97 -56.65
C ASP A 272 -4.35 1.92 -55.58
N GLY A 273 -4.21 3.18 -55.99
CA GLY A 273 -3.39 4.17 -55.33
C GLY A 273 -4.00 4.67 -54.02
N THR A 274 -3.22 4.55 -52.94
CA THR A 274 -3.15 5.58 -51.90
C THR A 274 -1.71 5.64 -51.39
N ALA A 275 -1.13 6.83 -51.40
CA ALA A 275 0.18 7.08 -50.81
C ALA A 275 0.10 6.88 -49.29
N THR A 276 0.50 5.71 -48.83
CA THR A 276 0.86 5.48 -47.43
C THR A 276 2.23 6.09 -47.20
N THR A 277 2.27 7.09 -46.34
CA THR A 277 3.50 7.65 -45.75
C THR A 277 4.39 6.54 -45.24
N ASP A 278 5.52 6.36 -45.92
CA ASP A 278 6.65 5.54 -45.50
C ASP A 278 7.11 6.05 -44.13
N THR A 279 6.66 5.38 -43.09
CA THR A 279 7.22 5.49 -41.75
C THR A 279 8.27 4.38 -41.71
N THR A 280 9.43 4.66 -42.31
CA THR A 280 10.66 3.92 -42.02
C THR A 280 10.95 4.12 -40.54
N GLN A 281 10.40 3.21 -39.73
CA GLN A 281 10.81 3.01 -38.37
C GLN A 281 12.29 2.63 -38.45
N ASP A 282 13.15 3.55 -38.02
CA ASP A 282 14.59 3.40 -37.88
C ASP A 282 14.85 2.25 -36.89
N THR A 283 14.74 1.02 -37.39
CA THR A 283 14.87 -0.19 -36.60
C THR A 283 16.34 -0.54 -36.65
N ALA A 284 17.04 -0.25 -35.54
CA ALA A 284 18.42 -0.64 -35.37
C ALA A 284 18.58 -2.13 -35.69
N TYR A 285 19.60 -2.45 -36.48
CA TYR A 285 19.91 -3.82 -36.88
C TYR A 285 19.96 -4.73 -35.64
N GLN A 286 19.32 -5.89 -35.72
CA GLN A 286 19.35 -6.92 -34.67
C GLN A 286 20.27 -8.04 -35.15
N PRO A 287 21.41 -8.26 -34.48
CA PRO A 287 22.33 -9.35 -34.80
C PRO A 287 21.66 -10.73 -34.73
N SER A 288 22.05 -11.63 -35.62
CA SER A 288 21.66 -13.04 -35.58
C SER A 288 22.35 -13.80 -34.44
N ASP A 289 21.83 -14.98 -34.07
CA ASP A 289 22.43 -15.85 -33.06
C ASP A 289 23.88 -16.24 -33.40
N ALA A 290 24.20 -16.42 -34.68
CA ALA A 290 25.54 -16.75 -35.14
C ALA A 290 26.53 -15.59 -34.98
N GLU A 291 26.06 -14.36 -35.19
CA GLU A 291 26.84 -13.13 -34.97
C GLU A 291 27.09 -12.88 -33.49
N ILE A 292 26.07 -13.04 -32.66
CA ILE A 292 26.18 -12.95 -31.21
C ILE A 292 27.17 -14.01 -30.70
N ALA A 293 27.05 -15.26 -31.14
CA ALA A 293 27.95 -16.33 -30.74
C ALA A 293 29.40 -16.03 -31.10
N LYS A 294 29.64 -15.45 -32.28
CA LYS A 294 31.00 -15.07 -32.70
C LYS A 294 31.56 -13.92 -31.86
N ALA A 295 30.77 -12.87 -31.63
CA ALA A 295 31.16 -11.75 -30.78
C ALA A 295 31.45 -12.20 -29.33
N MET A 296 30.65 -13.13 -28.81
CA MET A 296 30.86 -13.73 -27.48
C MET A 296 32.13 -14.60 -27.42
N GLU A 297 32.50 -15.31 -28.50
CA GLU A 297 33.77 -16.04 -28.57
C GLU A 297 34.96 -15.08 -28.51
N ASP A 298 34.92 -13.99 -29.25
CA ASP A 298 35.99 -13.00 -29.29
C ASP A 298 36.11 -12.27 -27.93
N ALA A 299 34.98 -11.93 -27.31
CA ALA A 299 34.95 -11.37 -25.97
C ALA A 299 35.45 -12.35 -24.89
N LYS A 300 35.25 -13.66 -25.05
CA LYS A 300 35.79 -14.66 -24.11
C LYS A 300 37.30 -14.61 -24.03
N VAL A 301 37.98 -14.43 -25.17
CA VAL A 301 39.45 -14.33 -25.23
C VAL A 301 39.93 -13.12 -24.44
N LEU A 302 39.22 -11.99 -24.54
CA LEU A 302 39.52 -10.79 -23.75
C LEU A 302 39.25 -11.01 -22.25
N ALA A 303 38.16 -11.71 -21.91
CA ALA A 303 37.84 -12.04 -20.53
C ALA A 303 38.88 -12.98 -19.89
N ASP A 304 39.37 -13.98 -20.63
CA ASP A 304 40.46 -14.88 -20.19
C ASP A 304 41.78 -14.13 -20.00
N ASP A 305 42.03 -13.06 -20.75
CA ASP A 305 43.20 -12.22 -20.54
C ASP A 305 43.04 -11.33 -19.32
N ALA A 306 41.87 -10.70 -19.17
CA ALA A 306 41.53 -9.87 -18.01
C ALA A 306 41.55 -10.66 -16.69
N GLU A 307 41.19 -11.94 -16.69
CA GLU A 307 41.23 -12.79 -15.49
C GLU A 307 42.61 -12.82 -14.84
N LYS A 308 43.68 -12.70 -15.65
CA LYS A 308 45.07 -12.72 -15.15
C LYS A 308 45.43 -11.46 -14.36
N THR A 309 44.69 -10.36 -14.55
CA THR A 309 45.02 -9.05 -13.97
C THR A 309 43.90 -8.40 -13.17
N VAL A 310 42.68 -8.97 -13.18
CA VAL A 310 41.49 -8.41 -12.50
C VAL A 310 41.73 -8.13 -11.02
N ALA A 311 42.48 -8.97 -10.31
CA ALA A 311 42.80 -8.79 -8.89
C ALA A 311 43.55 -7.48 -8.60
N LYS A 312 44.13 -6.84 -9.62
CA LYS A 312 44.86 -5.58 -9.50
C LYS A 312 44.17 -4.45 -10.24
N ASP A 313 43.72 -4.72 -11.46
CA ASP A 313 43.28 -3.69 -12.40
C ASP A 313 41.74 -3.54 -12.43
N GLY A 314 41.00 -4.46 -11.81
CA GLY A 314 39.55 -4.41 -11.74
C GLY A 314 39.02 -3.28 -10.85
N GLU A 315 37.78 -2.89 -11.11
CA GLU A 315 37.02 -1.95 -10.30
C GLU A 315 36.82 -2.53 -8.89
N ALA A 316 37.10 -1.72 -7.86
CA ALA A 316 36.92 -2.13 -6.46
C ALA A 316 35.45 -2.07 -6.08
N HIS A 317 34.95 -3.15 -5.51
CA HIS A 317 33.68 -3.20 -4.81
C HIS A 317 33.97 -3.56 -3.36
N GLU A 318 33.55 -2.70 -2.44
CA GLU A 318 33.83 -2.84 -1.00
C GLU A 318 32.54 -2.84 -0.21
N ASN A 319 32.50 -3.64 0.85
CA ASN A 319 31.37 -3.77 1.76
C ASN A 319 30.05 -4.20 1.10
N GLU A 320 30.11 -5.03 0.05
CA GLU A 320 28.91 -5.44 -0.69
C GLU A 320 28.18 -6.60 -0.01
N LYS A 321 26.86 -6.46 0.15
CA LYS A 321 25.99 -7.52 0.69
C LYS A 321 25.54 -8.49 -0.39
N LYS A 322 25.23 -9.73 -0.02
CA LYS A 322 24.78 -10.76 -0.97
C LYS A 322 23.58 -10.33 -1.83
N SER A 323 22.67 -9.55 -1.24
CA SER A 323 21.48 -9.00 -1.90
C SER A 323 21.78 -7.86 -2.89
N SER A 324 22.93 -7.18 -2.75
CA SER A 324 23.32 -6.04 -3.58
C SER A 324 24.14 -6.46 -4.80
N VAL A 325 24.78 -7.62 -4.73
CA VAL A 325 25.62 -8.18 -5.79
C VAL A 325 24.76 -8.82 -6.88
N ASN A 326 25.20 -8.72 -8.13
CA ASN A 326 24.55 -9.38 -9.27
C ASN A 326 24.40 -10.90 -9.02
N TYR A 327 23.19 -11.43 -9.22
CA TYR A 327 22.86 -12.82 -8.92
C TYR A 327 23.77 -13.85 -9.61
N LEU A 328 24.35 -13.52 -10.78
CA LEU A 328 25.25 -14.40 -11.52
C LEU A 328 26.59 -14.62 -10.82
N ILE A 329 27.06 -13.65 -10.02
CA ILE A 329 28.36 -13.71 -9.34
C ILE A 329 28.22 -13.88 -7.82
N SER A 330 27.02 -13.61 -7.28
CA SER A 330 26.72 -13.61 -5.84
C SER A 330 27.04 -14.95 -5.17
N ASP A 331 26.59 -16.08 -5.71
CA ASP A 331 26.88 -17.38 -5.09
C ASP A 331 28.36 -17.74 -5.10
N TRP A 332 29.10 -17.31 -6.12
CA TRP A 332 30.54 -17.52 -6.19
C TRP A 332 31.29 -16.66 -5.17
N LEU A 333 30.91 -15.39 -5.00
CA LEU A 333 31.52 -14.47 -4.04
C LEU A 333 31.27 -14.88 -2.58
N PHE A 334 30.14 -15.50 -2.30
CA PHE A 334 29.75 -15.93 -0.94
C PHE A 334 30.04 -17.41 -0.66
N ASP A 335 30.69 -18.13 -1.55
CA ASP A 335 31.13 -19.50 -1.34
C ASP A 335 32.20 -19.59 -0.23
N ASP A 336 31.98 -20.43 0.80
CA ASP A 336 32.87 -20.51 1.96
C ASP A 336 34.29 -21.01 1.63
N ALA A 337 34.52 -21.57 0.44
CA ALA A 337 35.85 -22.01 0.02
C ALA A 337 36.70 -20.89 -0.59
N ARG A 338 36.12 -19.69 -0.83
CA ARG A 338 36.82 -18.55 -1.43
C ARG A 338 38.03 -18.11 -0.60
N LYS A 339 39.09 -17.70 -1.31
CA LYS A 339 40.31 -17.12 -0.75
C LYS A 339 40.71 -15.89 -1.55
N ALA A 340 41.35 -14.94 -0.86
CA ALA A 340 41.89 -13.74 -1.48
C ALA A 340 42.73 -14.09 -2.73
N GLY A 341 42.38 -13.49 -3.86
CA GLY A 341 43.01 -13.70 -5.16
C GLY A 341 42.40 -14.83 -6.00
N ASP A 342 41.40 -15.56 -5.52
CA ASP A 342 40.62 -16.46 -6.38
C ASP A 342 39.96 -15.63 -7.50
N THR A 343 39.98 -16.15 -8.73
CA THR A 343 39.39 -15.50 -9.90
C THR A 343 38.38 -16.39 -10.60
N THR A 344 37.49 -15.78 -11.38
CA THR A 344 36.59 -16.51 -12.29
C THR A 344 36.14 -15.63 -13.44
N VAL A 345 35.73 -16.26 -14.54
CA VAL A 345 35.02 -15.64 -15.66
C VAL A 345 33.61 -16.22 -15.71
N ILE A 346 32.59 -15.35 -15.59
CA ILE A 346 31.18 -15.71 -15.56
C ILE A 346 30.48 -15.08 -16.76
N THR A 347 29.75 -15.87 -17.54
CA THR A 347 29.01 -15.41 -18.72
C THR A 347 27.66 -14.82 -18.32
N ASN A 348 27.29 -13.69 -18.91
CA ASN A 348 25.93 -13.14 -18.89
C ASN A 348 25.41 -13.10 -20.34
N ASP A 349 24.72 -14.17 -20.74
CA ASP A 349 24.19 -14.31 -22.10
C ASP A 349 23.14 -13.24 -22.43
N ASN A 350 22.35 -12.80 -21.44
CA ASN A 350 21.28 -11.81 -21.64
C ASN A 350 21.82 -10.41 -21.98
N SER A 351 22.98 -10.07 -21.44
CA SER A 351 23.65 -8.78 -21.70
C SER A 351 24.82 -8.92 -22.68
N HIS A 352 25.00 -10.12 -23.25
CA HIS A 352 26.11 -10.45 -24.15
C HIS A 352 27.47 -9.98 -23.60
N CYS A 353 27.78 -10.33 -22.35
CA CYS A 353 29.03 -9.93 -21.71
C CYS A 353 29.59 -11.00 -20.78
N TYR A 354 30.84 -10.81 -20.34
CA TYR A 354 31.49 -11.61 -19.30
C TYR A 354 31.84 -10.74 -18.10
N TYR A 355 31.52 -11.24 -16.91
CA TYR A 355 32.04 -10.73 -15.64
C TYR A 355 33.32 -11.48 -15.27
N VAL A 356 34.41 -10.74 -15.19
CA VAL A 356 35.69 -11.24 -14.69
C VAL A 356 35.83 -10.74 -13.26
N VAL A 357 35.93 -11.66 -12.31
CA VAL A 357 35.83 -11.36 -10.88
C VAL A 357 37.08 -11.84 -10.16
N ALA A 358 37.59 -11.05 -9.21
CA ALA A 358 38.60 -11.46 -8.24
C ALA A 358 38.06 -11.28 -6.82
N PHE A 359 38.06 -12.35 -6.03
CA PHE A 359 37.66 -12.27 -4.62
C PHE A 359 38.79 -11.66 -3.77
N GLU A 360 38.49 -10.69 -2.92
CA GLU A 360 39.48 -10.12 -1.99
C GLU A 360 39.26 -10.68 -0.57
N GLN A 361 38.10 -10.45 0.01
CA GLN A 361 37.78 -10.92 1.35
C GLN A 361 36.27 -10.98 1.60
N ARG A 362 35.86 -11.84 2.53
CA ARG A 362 34.52 -11.87 3.11
C ARG A 362 34.64 -11.69 4.61
N TYR A 363 33.83 -10.80 5.18
CA TYR A 363 33.92 -10.44 6.58
C TYR A 363 32.58 -9.94 7.12
N LEU A 364 32.41 -9.98 8.44
CA LEU A 364 31.28 -9.34 9.10
C LEU A 364 31.60 -7.86 9.29
N ASP A 365 30.78 -6.97 8.73
CA ASP A 365 30.91 -5.54 8.96
C ASP A 365 30.42 -5.19 10.37
N GLU A 366 31.35 -4.81 11.25
CA GLU A 366 31.08 -4.45 12.64
C GLU A 366 30.87 -2.94 12.84
N THR A 367 30.59 -2.18 11.78
CA THR A 367 30.28 -0.75 11.88
C THR A 367 29.10 -0.53 12.83
N SER A 368 29.37 0.17 13.94
CA SER A 368 28.38 0.56 14.94
C SER A 368 27.39 1.60 14.41
N SER A 369 26.13 1.48 14.80
CA SER A 369 25.18 2.58 14.73
C SER A 369 25.51 3.66 15.77
N ALA A 370 24.78 4.77 15.74
CA ALA A 370 24.89 5.82 16.73
C ALA A 370 23.51 6.27 17.21
N ASP A 371 23.48 6.85 18.39
CA ASP A 371 22.31 7.53 18.94
C ASP A 371 22.56 9.04 18.92
N VAL A 372 21.58 9.79 18.45
CA VAL A 372 21.66 11.25 18.33
C VAL A 372 20.34 11.89 18.73
N ARG A 373 20.38 13.17 19.12
CA ARG A 373 19.20 14.02 19.11
C ARG A 373 19.25 15.00 17.96
N VAL A 374 18.13 15.19 17.29
CA VAL A 374 17.99 16.07 16.13
C VAL A 374 16.92 17.11 16.39
N ILE A 375 17.21 18.35 16.03
CA ILE A 375 16.23 19.44 15.94
C ILE A 375 16.28 19.97 14.51
N ILE A 376 15.16 19.86 13.80
CA ILE A 376 14.94 20.59 12.54
C ILE A 376 14.31 21.94 12.88
N PRO A 377 15.03 23.08 12.84
CA PRO A 377 14.57 24.35 13.40
C PRO A 377 13.28 24.87 12.77
N THR A 378 12.36 25.43 13.56
CA THR A 378 11.23 26.24 13.06
C THR A 378 11.70 27.52 12.36
N GLU A 379 10.85 28.16 11.57
CA GLU A 379 11.17 29.44 10.90
C GLU A 379 11.56 30.57 11.88
N ASP A 380 11.21 30.43 13.16
CA ASP A 380 11.44 31.44 14.19
C ASP A 380 12.89 31.48 14.73
N LYS A 381 13.70 30.46 14.46
CA LYS A 381 15.06 30.30 15.02
C LYS A 381 16.01 29.63 14.04
N THR A 382 17.25 30.12 13.93
CA THR A 382 18.30 29.39 13.21
C THR A 382 18.91 28.28 14.08
N GLY A 383 19.58 27.31 13.44
CA GLY A 383 20.26 26.24 14.18
C GLY A 383 21.35 26.75 15.13
N GLU A 384 22.09 27.78 14.74
CA GLU A 384 23.11 28.41 15.57
C GLU A 384 22.50 29.11 16.79
N GLU A 385 21.36 29.78 16.64
CA GLU A 385 20.66 30.44 17.75
C GLU A 385 20.17 29.41 18.77
N ILE A 386 19.70 28.24 18.31
CA ILE A 386 19.30 27.13 19.19
C ILE A 386 20.50 26.59 19.96
N LEU A 387 21.64 26.39 19.29
CA LEU A 387 22.87 25.94 19.97
C LEU A 387 23.41 26.97 20.96
N GLU A 388 23.32 28.27 20.66
CA GLU A 388 23.73 29.31 21.59
C GLU A 388 22.81 29.38 22.82
N GLU A 389 21.50 29.22 22.63
CA GLU A 389 20.52 29.10 23.71
C GLU A 389 20.82 27.88 24.61
N TRP A 390 21.10 26.73 24.00
CA TRP A 390 21.48 25.51 24.71
C TRP A 390 22.78 25.69 25.52
N LYS A 391 23.83 26.20 24.88
CA LYS A 391 25.16 26.45 25.49
C LYS A 391 25.11 27.46 26.62
N SER A 392 24.20 28.43 26.55
CA SER A 392 23.99 29.43 27.59
C SER A 392 23.16 28.90 28.77
N GLY A 393 22.47 27.77 28.59
CA GLY A 393 21.66 27.10 29.59
C GLY A 393 22.43 26.05 30.39
N ALA A 394 21.76 24.93 30.66
CA ALA A 394 22.37 23.81 31.40
C ALA A 394 23.39 23.03 30.55
N ALA A 395 23.27 23.09 29.22
CA ALA A 395 24.10 22.36 28.26
C ALA A 395 24.21 20.85 28.55
N THR A 396 23.09 20.22 28.93
CA THR A 396 22.93 18.78 29.10
C THR A 396 22.07 18.18 28.00
N GLU A 397 22.11 16.85 27.83
CA GLU A 397 21.21 16.13 26.94
C GLU A 397 19.73 16.45 27.23
N ASP A 398 19.30 16.36 28.50
CA ASP A 398 17.92 16.69 28.90
C ASP A 398 17.52 18.10 28.47
N SER A 399 18.41 19.07 28.64
CA SER A 399 18.13 20.45 28.21
C SER A 399 18.10 20.61 26.69
N PHE A 400 18.77 19.73 25.93
CA PHE A 400 18.67 19.68 24.47
C PHE A 400 17.32 19.08 24.04
N ALA A 401 16.88 18.01 24.70
CA ALA A 401 15.59 17.38 24.45
C ALA A 401 14.41 18.36 24.65
N GLU A 402 14.49 19.21 25.68
CA GLU A 402 13.50 20.28 25.92
C GLU A 402 13.51 21.36 24.82
N LEU A 403 14.67 21.65 24.22
CA LEU A 403 14.73 22.54 23.05
C LEU A 403 14.15 21.89 21.81
N CYS A 404 14.30 20.57 21.64
CA CYS A 404 13.67 19.85 20.54
C CYS A 404 12.15 20.02 20.56
N LYS A 405 11.51 19.74 21.71
CA LYS A 405 10.06 19.95 21.93
C LYS A 405 9.56 21.33 21.51
N LYS A 406 10.42 22.35 21.65
CA LYS A 406 10.08 23.76 21.39
C LYS A 406 10.31 24.19 19.96
N TYR A 407 11.38 23.71 19.34
CA TYR A 407 11.91 24.29 18.11
C TYR A 407 12.00 23.32 16.94
N THR A 408 11.63 22.05 17.09
CA THR A 408 11.60 21.16 15.94
C THR A 408 10.34 21.34 15.09
N GLN A 409 10.50 21.37 13.77
CA GLN A 409 9.40 21.24 12.80
C GLN A 409 8.92 19.80 12.67
N ASP A 410 9.75 18.82 13.04
CA ASP A 410 9.35 17.42 13.04
C ASP A 410 8.51 17.12 14.27
N THR A 411 7.20 17.26 14.11
CA THR A 411 6.23 17.01 15.17
C THR A 411 6.30 15.58 15.73
N SER A 412 6.84 14.62 14.97
CA SER A 412 7.02 13.24 15.46
C SER A 412 8.21 13.11 16.41
N ALA A 413 9.27 13.90 16.18
CA ALA A 413 10.46 13.94 17.03
C ALA A 413 10.27 14.85 18.26
N ALA A 414 9.26 15.73 18.28
CA ALA A 414 9.03 16.61 19.42
C ALA A 414 8.75 15.81 20.71
N GLU A 415 7.90 14.78 20.64
CA GLU A 415 7.46 14.02 21.82
C GLU A 415 8.58 13.17 22.45
N ASN A 416 9.53 12.67 21.64
CA ASN A 416 10.67 11.88 22.12
C ASN A 416 11.93 12.75 22.43
N GLY A 417 11.79 14.08 22.37
CA GLY A 417 12.90 15.01 22.61
C GLY A 417 13.97 14.96 21.52
N GLY A 418 13.59 14.62 20.30
CA GLY A 418 14.46 14.57 19.13
C GLY A 418 15.29 13.31 19.04
N LEU A 419 15.01 12.27 19.83
CA LEU A 419 15.84 11.07 19.90
C LEU A 419 15.73 10.24 18.61
N PHE A 420 16.86 9.94 18.01
CA PHE A 420 17.01 8.94 16.96
C PHE A 420 18.05 7.93 17.42
N GLU A 421 17.58 6.74 17.77
CA GLU A 421 18.42 5.61 18.16
C GLU A 421 18.84 4.80 16.94
N GLN A 422 20.01 4.18 17.02
CA GLN A 422 20.50 3.21 16.05
C GLN A 422 20.56 3.74 14.61
N VAL A 423 20.88 5.02 14.44
CA VAL A 423 21.09 5.59 13.11
C VAL A 423 22.31 4.94 12.46
N THR A 424 22.19 4.62 11.18
CA THR A 424 23.25 4.03 10.35
C THR A 424 23.71 5.04 9.30
N LYS A 425 24.83 4.74 8.62
CA LYS A 425 25.29 5.55 7.48
C LYS A 425 24.34 5.44 6.28
N SER A 426 23.70 4.28 6.13
CA SER A 426 22.76 3.99 5.06
C SER A 426 21.54 4.91 5.16
N GLY A 427 21.22 5.65 4.09
CA GLY A 427 20.08 6.57 4.06
C GLY A 427 20.32 7.97 4.62
N MET A 428 21.57 8.30 4.95
CA MET A 428 21.96 9.62 5.44
C MET A 428 22.83 10.36 4.40
N THR A 429 22.79 11.70 4.39
CA THR A 429 23.68 12.47 3.52
C THR A 429 25.13 12.40 3.99
N GLU A 430 26.08 12.67 3.08
CA GLU A 430 27.51 12.60 3.40
C GLU A 430 27.88 13.56 4.54
N GLU A 431 27.27 14.75 4.61
CA GLU A 431 27.57 15.75 5.63
C GLU A 431 27.16 15.29 7.03
N LEU A 432 25.95 14.74 7.16
CA LEU A 432 25.44 14.24 8.45
C LEU A 432 26.21 12.99 8.87
N SER A 433 26.41 12.04 7.95
CA SER A 433 27.09 10.78 8.24
C SER A 433 28.56 10.99 8.59
N SER A 434 29.26 11.89 7.87
CA SER A 434 30.65 12.24 8.19
C SER A 434 30.78 12.83 9.59
N TRP A 435 29.82 13.63 10.04
CA TRP A 435 29.87 14.20 11.39
C TRP A 435 29.52 13.18 12.47
N ILE A 436 28.44 12.41 12.31
CA ILE A 436 27.97 11.44 13.32
C ILE A 436 28.98 10.31 13.54
N PHE A 437 29.58 9.80 12.46
CA PHE A 437 30.48 8.65 12.51
C PHE A 437 31.97 9.03 12.50
N ASP A 438 32.30 10.30 12.74
CA ASP A 438 33.69 10.70 12.95
C ASP A 438 34.24 10.02 14.21
N SER A 439 35.35 9.29 14.07
CA SER A 439 35.99 8.55 15.18
C SER A 439 36.39 9.41 16.40
N SER A 440 36.41 10.73 16.27
CA SER A 440 36.68 11.68 17.35
C SER A 440 35.43 12.11 18.13
N ARG A 441 34.21 11.72 17.71
CA ARG A 441 32.97 12.13 18.37
C ARG A 441 32.91 11.67 19.82
N GLN A 442 32.37 12.53 20.68
CA GLN A 442 32.13 12.26 22.09
C GLN A 442 30.70 12.65 22.46
N ALA A 443 30.14 11.94 23.44
CA ALA A 443 28.83 12.26 24.01
C ALA A 443 28.78 13.74 24.42
N GLY A 444 27.76 14.46 23.95
CA GLY A 444 27.62 15.90 24.16
C GLY A 444 28.16 16.78 23.05
N ASP A 445 28.83 16.23 22.04
CA ASP A 445 29.19 16.99 20.84
C ASP A 445 27.93 17.50 20.13
N THR A 446 27.98 18.75 19.66
CA THR A 446 26.84 19.38 18.97
C THR A 446 27.28 20.10 17.70
N VAL A 447 26.39 20.16 16.70
CA VAL A 447 26.63 20.90 15.47
C VAL A 447 25.30 21.38 14.87
N ALA A 448 25.35 22.48 14.11
CA ALA A 448 24.28 22.85 13.18
C ALA A 448 24.82 22.60 11.76
N ILE A 449 24.15 21.72 11.00
CA ILE A 449 24.52 21.36 9.63
C ILE A 449 23.35 21.69 8.72
N THR A 450 23.62 22.45 7.66
CA THR A 450 22.64 22.68 6.59
C THR A 450 22.94 21.75 5.43
N VAL A 451 21.96 20.94 5.06
CA VAL A 451 22.02 20.04 3.91
C VAL A 451 20.95 20.50 2.92
N SER A 452 21.39 20.93 1.74
CA SER A 452 20.53 21.62 0.78
C SER A 452 19.79 22.81 1.44
N ASP A 453 18.46 22.74 1.58
CA ASP A 453 17.63 23.81 2.18
C ASP A 453 17.17 23.50 3.61
N SER A 454 17.57 22.35 4.19
CA SER A 454 17.17 21.92 5.53
C SER A 454 18.33 22.03 6.51
N THR A 455 18.07 22.58 7.69
CA THR A 455 19.06 22.68 8.77
C THR A 455 18.76 21.66 9.86
N TYR A 456 19.80 21.00 10.35
CA TYR A 456 19.75 20.00 11.40
C TYR A 456 20.67 20.43 12.53
N VAL A 457 20.12 20.56 13.74
CA VAL A 457 20.90 20.74 14.95
C VAL A 457 21.04 19.39 15.63
N LEU A 458 22.26 18.90 15.74
CA LEU A 458 22.56 17.57 16.25
C LEU A 458 23.17 17.67 17.65
N TYR A 459 22.84 16.69 18.48
CA TYR A 459 23.52 16.34 19.72
C TYR A 459 23.91 14.86 19.65
N TYR A 460 25.20 14.56 19.78
CA TYR A 460 25.69 13.18 19.74
C TYR A 460 25.56 12.53 21.13
N ILE A 461 24.87 11.40 21.21
CA ILE A 461 24.70 10.65 22.47
C ILE A 461 25.83 9.63 22.60
N GLY A 462 26.03 8.78 21.59
CA GLY A 462 27.05 7.73 21.63
C GLY A 462 26.96 6.74 20.48
N GLN A 463 27.89 5.78 20.47
CA GLN A 463 27.76 4.59 19.63
C GLN A 463 26.79 3.60 20.28
N ASP A 464 26.04 2.89 19.45
CA ASP A 464 25.23 1.74 19.85
C ASP A 464 25.75 0.48 19.11
N GLN A 465 24.91 -0.54 18.95
CA GLN A 465 25.29 -1.84 18.45
C GLN A 465 25.67 -1.83 16.96
N PRO A 466 26.48 -2.80 16.49
CA PRO A 466 26.71 -3.00 15.07
C PRO A 466 25.41 -3.23 14.29
N GLU A 467 25.35 -2.71 13.06
CA GLU A 467 24.16 -2.81 12.19
C GLU A 467 23.71 -4.26 11.97
N TRP A 468 24.64 -5.22 11.87
CA TRP A 468 24.31 -6.64 11.71
C TRP A 468 23.50 -7.19 12.90
N LYS A 469 23.81 -6.77 14.13
CA LYS A 469 23.07 -7.20 15.33
C LYS A 469 21.66 -6.63 15.34
N ILE A 470 21.53 -5.35 14.99
CA ILE A 470 20.23 -4.65 14.89
C ILE A 470 19.35 -5.35 13.87
N ASN A 471 19.89 -5.67 12.69
CA ASN A 471 19.15 -6.35 11.63
C ASN A 471 18.69 -7.76 12.03
N ILE A 472 19.54 -8.54 12.71
CA ILE A 472 19.15 -9.86 13.25
C ILE A 472 18.10 -9.70 14.35
N LYS A 473 18.29 -8.79 15.30
CA LYS A 473 17.32 -8.49 16.37
C LYS A 473 15.95 -8.17 15.77
N ASN A 474 15.89 -7.25 14.81
CA ASN A 474 14.65 -6.86 14.14
C ASN A 474 14.01 -8.04 13.41
N THR A 475 14.80 -8.90 12.76
CA THR A 475 14.32 -10.11 12.08
C THR A 475 13.68 -11.08 13.08
N LEU A 476 14.38 -11.39 14.17
CA LEU A 476 13.92 -12.33 15.19
C LEU A 476 12.69 -11.80 15.96
N VAL A 477 12.69 -10.52 16.33
CA VAL A 477 11.50 -9.87 16.94
C VAL A 477 10.33 -9.91 15.97
N SER A 478 10.53 -9.60 14.69
CA SER A 478 9.46 -9.68 13.70
C SER A 478 8.90 -11.09 13.58
N GLN A 479 9.75 -12.12 13.54
CA GLN A 479 9.31 -13.52 13.48
C GLN A 479 8.52 -13.92 14.73
N ALA A 480 9.03 -13.58 15.92
CA ALA A 480 8.36 -13.86 17.18
C ALA A 480 6.99 -13.17 17.27
N MET A 481 6.91 -11.89 16.88
CA MET A 481 5.65 -11.16 16.88
C MET A 481 4.68 -11.66 15.82
N SER A 482 5.13 -12.01 14.62
CA SER A 482 4.27 -12.61 13.59
C SER A 482 3.67 -13.93 14.07
N GLN A 483 4.47 -14.81 14.67
CA GLN A 483 3.97 -16.07 15.26
C GLN A 483 2.99 -15.79 16.40
N TYR A 484 3.31 -14.85 17.29
CA TYR A 484 2.43 -14.48 18.39
C TYR A 484 1.06 -13.98 17.91
N ILE A 485 1.03 -13.12 16.88
CA ILE A 485 -0.23 -12.62 16.29
C ILE A 485 -1.01 -13.76 15.61
N GLU A 486 -0.32 -14.66 14.91
CA GLU A 486 -0.96 -15.85 14.32
C GLU A 486 -1.61 -16.72 15.41
N ASP A 487 -0.88 -17.02 16.48
CA ASP A 487 -1.34 -17.87 17.57
C ASP A 487 -2.60 -17.30 18.26
N ILE A 488 -2.62 -16.00 18.57
CA ILE A 488 -3.76 -15.39 19.27
C ILE A 488 -4.97 -15.16 18.35
N THR A 489 -4.79 -15.22 17.02
CA THR A 489 -5.87 -14.99 16.05
C THR A 489 -6.38 -16.25 15.37
N ALA A 490 -5.67 -17.39 15.50
CA ALA A 490 -5.98 -18.66 14.83
C ALA A 490 -7.44 -19.11 15.01
N ASP A 491 -7.97 -18.99 16.23
CA ASP A 491 -9.31 -19.49 16.58
C ASP A 491 -10.40 -18.40 16.57
N ILE A 492 -10.09 -17.19 16.05
CA ILE A 492 -11.06 -16.10 16.05
C ILE A 492 -12.11 -16.31 14.96
N THR A 493 -13.36 -16.43 15.40
CA THR A 493 -14.52 -16.54 14.52
C THR A 493 -15.09 -15.18 14.12
N VAL A 494 -15.67 -15.11 12.92
CA VAL A 494 -16.38 -13.95 12.39
C VAL A 494 -17.79 -14.35 12.01
N GLU A 495 -18.78 -13.61 12.51
CA GLU A 495 -20.18 -13.79 12.13
C GLU A 495 -20.73 -12.51 11.51
N ASP A 496 -21.36 -12.63 10.34
CA ASP A 496 -22.09 -11.54 9.68
C ASP A 496 -23.59 -11.80 9.78
N PRO A 497 -24.25 -11.40 10.88
CA PRO A 497 -25.65 -11.72 11.14
C PRO A 497 -26.62 -11.10 10.12
N LYS A 498 -26.14 -10.17 9.29
CA LYS A 498 -26.96 -9.43 8.31
C LYS A 498 -26.57 -9.70 6.87
N GLY A 499 -25.56 -10.54 6.62
CA GLY A 499 -25.10 -10.89 5.28
C GLY A 499 -24.62 -9.69 4.46
N LYS A 500 -24.06 -8.66 5.13
CA LYS A 500 -23.55 -7.42 4.53
C LYS A 500 -22.15 -7.55 3.95
N LEU A 501 -21.34 -8.50 4.41
CA LEU A 501 -19.95 -8.70 3.99
C LEU A 501 -19.92 -9.74 2.88
N ASN A 502 -19.72 -9.29 1.64
CA ASN A 502 -19.75 -10.18 0.47
C ASN A 502 -18.56 -11.14 0.46
N TYR A 503 -17.38 -10.70 0.91
CA TYR A 503 -16.17 -11.51 0.91
C TYR A 503 -16.29 -12.81 1.73
N LEU A 504 -17.07 -12.80 2.82
CA LEU A 504 -17.31 -14.02 3.63
C LEU A 504 -18.10 -15.08 2.84
N LYS A 505 -18.99 -14.65 1.94
CA LYS A 505 -19.74 -15.57 1.07
C LYS A 505 -18.80 -16.17 0.03
N ALA A 506 -17.95 -15.35 -0.59
CA ALA A 506 -16.97 -15.80 -1.56
C ALA A 506 -15.97 -16.81 -0.93
N GLN A 507 -15.47 -16.53 0.28
CA GLN A 507 -14.59 -17.47 1.00
C GLN A 507 -15.28 -18.79 1.33
N ALA A 508 -16.55 -18.76 1.73
CA ALA A 508 -17.31 -19.97 1.99
C ALA A 508 -17.53 -20.82 0.72
N GLU A 509 -17.80 -20.17 -0.42
CA GLU A 509 -17.93 -20.84 -1.72
C GLU A 509 -16.61 -21.44 -2.19
N GLU A 510 -15.50 -20.71 -2.04
CA GLU A 510 -14.15 -21.18 -2.38
C GLU A 510 -13.71 -22.36 -1.49
N SER A 511 -13.97 -22.29 -0.19
CA SER A 511 -13.68 -23.37 0.76
C SER A 511 -14.48 -24.63 0.43
N ALA A 512 -15.79 -24.49 0.13
CA ALA A 512 -16.62 -25.61 -0.28
C ALA A 512 -16.17 -26.23 -1.62
N ALA A 513 -15.71 -25.40 -2.56
CA ALA A 513 -15.14 -25.87 -3.82
C ALA A 513 -13.82 -26.62 -3.61
N ALA A 514 -12.96 -26.14 -2.72
CA ALA A 514 -11.70 -26.79 -2.35
C ALA A 514 -11.92 -28.15 -1.65
N GLU A 515 -12.87 -28.22 -0.71
CA GLU A 515 -13.27 -29.49 -0.06
C GLU A 515 -13.80 -30.49 -1.10
N THR A 516 -14.66 -30.04 -2.02
CA THR A 516 -15.20 -30.90 -3.08
C THR A 516 -14.09 -31.40 -4.02
N ALA A 517 -13.10 -30.55 -4.33
CA ALA A 517 -11.96 -30.92 -5.16
C ALA A 517 -11.05 -31.94 -4.44
N ALA A 518 -10.79 -31.75 -3.15
CA ALA A 518 -10.03 -32.67 -2.32
C ALA A 518 -10.71 -34.05 -2.20
N GLU A 519 -12.03 -34.07 -1.95
CA GLU A 519 -12.82 -35.32 -1.90
C GLU A 519 -12.82 -36.03 -3.27
N THR A 520 -12.89 -35.28 -4.37
CA THR A 520 -12.80 -35.85 -5.73
C THR A 520 -11.42 -36.44 -6.02
N GLN A 521 -10.36 -35.79 -5.54
CA GLN A 521 -9.00 -36.31 -5.68
C GLN A 521 -8.80 -37.60 -4.85
N GLU A 522 -9.27 -37.62 -3.61
CA GLU A 522 -9.19 -38.79 -2.73
C GLU A 522 -9.95 -40.00 -3.32
N ILE A 523 -11.16 -39.78 -3.86
CA ILE A 523 -11.94 -40.83 -4.56
C ILE A 523 -11.20 -41.34 -5.80
N THR A 524 -10.50 -40.47 -6.53
CA THR A 524 -9.75 -40.85 -7.74
C THR A 524 -8.53 -41.69 -7.38
N GLU A 525 -7.81 -41.33 -6.32
CA GLU A 525 -6.68 -42.10 -5.80
C GLU A 525 -7.11 -43.47 -5.27
N GLU A 526 -8.23 -43.55 -4.54
CA GLU A 526 -8.79 -44.79 -4.00
C GLU A 526 -9.29 -45.74 -5.11
N GLN A 527 -9.91 -45.19 -6.17
CA GLN A 527 -10.30 -45.98 -7.34
C GLN A 527 -9.08 -46.52 -8.11
N THR A 528 -8.02 -45.72 -8.23
CA THR A 528 -6.78 -46.13 -8.91
C THR A 528 -6.12 -47.29 -8.16
N ALA A 529 -6.03 -47.22 -6.83
CA ALA A 529 -5.51 -48.29 -5.98
C ALA A 529 -6.34 -49.59 -6.05
N ALA A 530 -7.67 -49.49 -6.11
CA ALA A 530 -8.56 -50.66 -6.26
C ALA A 530 -8.40 -51.37 -7.62
N THR A 531 -8.13 -50.64 -8.70
CA THR A 531 -7.80 -51.23 -10.01
C THR A 531 -6.44 -51.94 -10.02
N GLU A 532 -5.45 -51.45 -9.28
CA GLU A 532 -4.15 -52.13 -9.16
C GLU A 532 -4.24 -53.41 -8.32
N GLU A 533 -5.01 -53.42 -7.23
CA GLU A 533 -5.25 -54.64 -6.43
C GLU A 533 -5.99 -55.73 -7.22
N THR A 534 -6.99 -55.36 -8.02
CA THR A 534 -7.73 -56.33 -8.86
C THR A 534 -6.92 -56.86 -10.04
N ALA A 535 -5.99 -56.06 -10.59
CA ALA A 535 -5.03 -56.53 -11.59
C ALA A 535 -4.00 -57.52 -11.01
N THR A 536 -3.65 -57.39 -9.73
CA THR A 536 -2.66 -58.25 -9.06
C THR A 536 -3.26 -59.59 -8.62
N GLN A 537 -4.57 -59.67 -8.33
CA GLN A 537 -5.27 -60.94 -8.03
C GLN A 537 -5.66 -61.76 -9.27
N ALA A 538 -5.52 -61.20 -10.48
CA ALA A 538 -5.86 -61.86 -11.75
C ALA A 538 -4.65 -62.51 -12.47
N GLN A 539 -3.45 -62.48 -11.85
CA GLN A 539 -2.26 -63.27 -12.22
C GLN A 539 -2.12 -64.48 -11.29
#